data_AF-A0A9W9YU41-F1
#
_entry.id   AF-A0A9W9YU41-F1
#
_cell.length_a   1.000
_cell.length_b   1.000
_cell.length_c   1.000
_cell.angle_alpha   90.00
_cell.angle_beta   90.00
_cell.angle_gamma   90.00
#
_symmetry.space_group_name_H-M   'P 1'
#
loop_
_entity.id
_entity.type
_entity.pdbx_description
1 polymer ?
#
loop_
_entity_poly.entity_id
_entity_poly.type
_entity_poly.pdbx_seq_one_letter_code
_entity_poly.pdbx_strand_id
1 'polypeptide(L)'
;MAEGAEGKPRVLVTGFGPFGLHQINTSWVAVQELPNTELADEVDLVIKEIPVEYTAVDKEVPALWNEVKPKLCVHVGVHGLADSIQLEMCGHNHGYSRPDESGSKCGTGCCVDGGSECLSTSLDLDRLCSEVMTAKSPCLVGISDDAGRFLCDYIYYKSLHLGQGRGTVACCSCPTCGFT
;
A
#
# COMPACT_ATOMS: atom_id res chain seq x y z
N MET A 1 -28.49 15.04 25.11
CA MET A 1 -27.11 15.27 24.65
C MET A 1 -26.98 14.53 23.34
N ALA A 2 -26.62 15.22 22.26
CA ALA A 2 -26.63 14.66 20.91
C ALA A 2 -25.46 13.68 20.74
N GLU A 3 -25.76 12.42 20.45
CA GLU A 3 -24.81 11.53 19.78
C GLU A 3 -24.58 12.09 18.38
N GLY A 4 -23.39 12.62 18.13
CA GLY A 4 -22.99 13.07 16.81
C GLY A 4 -22.84 11.85 15.90
N ALA A 5 -23.49 11.87 14.74
CA ALA A 5 -23.27 10.87 13.71
C ALA A 5 -21.78 10.84 13.33
N GLU A 6 -21.06 9.79 13.72
CA GLU A 6 -19.68 9.58 13.31
C GLU A 6 -19.69 9.30 11.80
N GLY A 7 -19.06 10.17 11.01
CA GLY A 7 -18.97 10.01 9.56
C GLY A 7 -18.28 8.70 9.18
N LYS A 8 -18.50 8.23 7.95
CA LYS A 8 -17.88 6.99 7.44
C LYS A 8 -16.35 7.01 7.68
N PRO A 9 -15.73 5.89 8.10
CA PRO A 9 -14.29 5.84 8.30
C PRO A 9 -13.58 6.12 6.98
N ARG A 10 -12.54 6.95 7.02
CA ARG A 10 -11.80 7.33 5.81
C ARG A 10 -10.71 6.31 5.49
N VAL A 11 -10.70 5.83 4.26
CA VAL A 11 -9.75 4.84 3.77
C VAL A 11 -8.99 5.42 2.59
N LEU A 12 -7.67 5.52 2.71
CA LEU A 12 -6.78 5.89 1.61
C LEU A 12 -6.31 4.61 0.92
N VAL A 13 -6.48 4.50 -0.39
CA VAL A 13 -5.91 3.41 -1.17
C VAL A 13 -5.07 3.98 -2.29
N THR A 14 -3.83 3.50 -2.45
CA THR A 14 -2.96 3.95 -3.53
C THR A 14 -2.57 2.82 -4.44
N GLY A 15 -2.41 3.12 -5.73
CA GLY A 15 -1.73 2.25 -6.69
C GLY A 15 -0.49 2.96 -7.24
N PHE A 16 0.45 2.20 -7.78
CA PHE A 16 1.60 2.79 -8.48
C PHE A 16 1.27 3.08 -9.94
N GLY A 17 1.84 4.17 -10.46
CA GLY A 17 1.82 4.48 -11.88
C GLY A 17 2.75 3.59 -12.72
N PRO A 18 3.02 3.97 -13.99
CA PRO A 18 3.83 3.18 -14.93
C PRO A 18 5.18 2.74 -14.37
N PHE A 19 5.62 1.53 -14.74
CA PHE A 19 6.85 0.92 -14.23
C PHE A 19 7.55 0.04 -15.29
N GLY A 20 8.82 0.33 -15.56
CA GLY A 20 9.63 -0.41 -16.53
C GLY A 20 9.04 -0.35 -17.93
N LEU A 21 8.73 -1.51 -18.51
CA LEU A 21 8.09 -1.60 -19.83
C LEU A 21 6.55 -1.48 -19.77
N HIS A 22 5.97 -1.45 -18.57
CA HIS A 22 4.53 -1.41 -18.38
C HIS A 22 4.03 0.04 -18.33
N GLN A 23 3.45 0.47 -19.45
CA GLN A 23 2.78 1.78 -19.60
C GLN A 23 1.53 1.92 -18.71
N ILE A 24 0.97 0.79 -18.28
CA ILE A 24 -0.15 0.71 -17.35
C ILE A 24 0.24 -0.28 -16.26
N ASN A 25 0.14 0.15 -15.01
CA ASN A 25 0.44 -0.67 -13.85
C ASN A 25 -0.85 -1.27 -13.29
N THR A 26 -0.88 -2.60 -13.13
CA THR A 26 -2.09 -3.31 -12.69
C THR A 26 -2.51 -2.95 -11.27
N SER A 27 -1.60 -2.46 -10.43
CA SER A 27 -1.96 -1.94 -9.11
C SER A 27 -2.87 -0.71 -9.20
N TRP A 28 -2.59 0.24 -10.10
CA TRP A 28 -3.44 1.40 -10.28
C TRP A 28 -4.79 1.02 -10.87
N VAL A 29 -4.81 0.15 -11.89
CA VAL A 29 -6.06 -0.36 -12.48
C VAL A 29 -6.95 -1.00 -11.42
N ALA A 30 -6.39 -1.84 -10.54
CA ALA A 30 -7.14 -2.48 -9.45
C ALA A 30 -7.74 -1.45 -8.48
N VAL A 31 -6.99 -0.40 -8.14
CA VAL A 31 -7.43 0.65 -7.22
C VAL A 31 -8.52 1.53 -7.83
N GLN A 32 -8.50 1.75 -9.15
CA GLN A 32 -9.52 2.52 -9.87
C GLN A 32 -10.91 1.85 -9.85
N GLU A 33 -10.98 0.54 -9.66
CA GLU A 33 -12.25 -0.19 -9.58
C GLU A 33 -12.92 -0.12 -8.21
N LEU A 34 -12.17 0.20 -7.14
CA LEU A 34 -12.72 0.22 -5.77
C LEU A 34 -13.93 1.13 -5.59
N PRO A 35 -13.99 2.36 -6.16
CA PRO A 35 -15.18 3.21 -6.09
C PRO A 35 -16.43 2.61 -6.75
N ASN A 36 -16.29 1.61 -7.63
CA ASN A 36 -17.40 0.94 -8.30
C ASN A 36 -17.92 -0.28 -7.50
N THR A 37 -17.37 -0.54 -6.32
CA THR A 37 -17.78 -1.65 -5.44
C THR A 37 -18.67 -1.18 -4.30
N GLU A 38 -19.34 -2.11 -3.62
CA GLU A 38 -20.17 -1.82 -2.43
C GLU A 38 -19.35 -1.19 -1.28
N LEU A 39 -18.02 -1.32 -1.30
CA LEU A 39 -17.12 -0.68 -0.32
C LEU A 39 -17.29 0.85 -0.28
N ALA A 40 -17.58 1.49 -1.41
CA ALA A 40 -17.77 2.94 -1.49
C ALA A 40 -18.99 3.42 -0.68
N ASP A 41 -19.95 2.53 -0.41
CA ASP A 41 -21.11 2.81 0.43
C ASP A 41 -20.81 2.66 1.92
N GLU A 42 -19.74 1.97 2.29
CA GLU A 42 -19.37 1.71 3.69
C GLU A 42 -18.31 2.69 4.24
N VAL A 43 -17.40 3.17 3.38
CA VAL A 43 -16.26 4.01 3.78
C VAL A 43 -16.18 5.31 3.00
N ASP A 44 -15.48 6.31 3.55
CA ASP A 44 -15.06 7.50 2.81
C ASP A 44 -13.77 7.15 2.05
N LEU A 45 -13.92 6.61 0.85
CA LEU A 45 -12.82 6.07 0.04
C LEU A 45 -12.10 7.19 -0.72
N VAL A 46 -10.78 7.30 -0.52
CA VAL A 46 -9.90 8.18 -1.28
C VAL A 46 -8.89 7.32 -2.02
N ILE A 47 -8.86 7.42 -3.35
CA ILE A 47 -7.88 6.70 -4.17
C ILE A 47 -6.84 7.64 -4.77
N LYS A 48 -5.58 7.18 -4.88
CA LYS A 48 -4.50 7.99 -5.45
C LYS A 48 -3.47 7.16 -6.22
N GLU A 49 -3.09 7.64 -7.40
CA GLU A 49 -1.95 7.10 -8.15
C GLU A 49 -0.66 7.76 -7.65
N ILE A 50 0.36 6.95 -7.36
CA ILE A 50 1.68 7.39 -6.91
C ILE A 50 2.72 7.04 -7.99
N PRO A 51 3.52 8.01 -8.47
CA PRO A 51 4.65 7.72 -9.37
C PRO A 51 5.64 6.75 -8.74
N VAL A 52 6.29 5.92 -9.55
CA VAL A 52 7.36 5.02 -9.07
C VAL A 52 8.67 5.80 -8.93
N GLU A 53 8.66 6.81 -8.05
CA GLU A 53 9.80 7.69 -7.75
C GLU A 53 9.93 7.92 -6.23
N TYR A 54 11.16 7.88 -5.70
CA TYR A 54 11.40 8.10 -4.26
C TYR A 54 10.93 9.49 -3.81
N THR A 55 11.24 10.51 -4.62
CA THR A 55 10.88 11.91 -4.37
C THR A 55 9.36 12.13 -4.38
N ALA A 56 8.64 11.40 -5.23
CA ALA A 56 7.18 11.42 -5.26
C ALA A 56 6.62 10.82 -3.97
N VAL A 57 7.13 9.68 -3.51
CA VAL A 57 6.71 9.07 -2.24
C VAL A 57 6.99 10.01 -1.05
N ASP A 58 8.18 10.61 -0.99
CA ASP A 58 8.57 11.55 0.08
C ASP A 58 7.71 12.80 0.14
N LYS A 59 7.13 13.22 -1.00
CA LYS A 59 6.28 14.40 -1.09
C LYS A 59 4.81 14.06 -0.89
N GLU A 60 4.29 13.08 -1.62
CA GLU A 60 2.86 12.82 -1.71
C GLU A 60 2.33 12.09 -0.48
N VAL A 61 3.08 11.13 0.07
CA VAL A 61 2.58 10.36 1.22
C VAL A 61 2.35 11.25 2.44
N PRO A 62 3.32 12.07 2.91
CA PRO A 62 3.05 12.96 4.04
C PRO A 62 1.90 13.95 3.78
N ALA A 63 1.77 14.46 2.55
CA ALA A 63 0.68 15.35 2.18
C ALA A 63 -0.68 14.63 2.28
N LEU A 64 -0.79 13.42 1.73
CA LEU A 64 -2.01 12.60 1.82
C LEU A 64 -2.36 12.29 3.27
N TRP A 65 -1.40 11.88 4.10
CA TRP A 65 -1.64 11.62 5.52
C TRP A 65 -2.17 12.86 6.26
N ASN A 66 -1.66 14.05 5.93
CA ASN A 66 -2.08 15.31 6.54
C ASN A 66 -3.47 15.79 6.04
N GLU A 67 -3.74 15.66 4.75
CA GLU A 67 -4.98 16.11 4.11
C GLU A 67 -6.14 15.14 4.37
N VAL A 68 -5.91 13.85 4.11
CA VAL A 68 -6.90 12.79 4.21
C VAL A 68 -7.13 12.42 5.67
N LYS A 69 -6.07 12.32 6.49
CA LYS A 69 -6.14 11.77 7.87
C LYS A 69 -6.82 10.38 7.89
N PRO A 70 -6.32 9.42 7.11
CA PRO A 70 -6.97 8.13 6.95
C PRO A 70 -6.98 7.33 8.26
N LYS A 71 -8.05 6.57 8.48
CA LYS A 71 -8.10 5.53 9.53
C LYS A 71 -7.40 4.25 9.08
N LEU A 72 -7.39 4.02 7.76
CA LEU A 72 -6.70 2.92 7.08
C LEU A 72 -6.08 3.43 5.78
N CYS A 73 -4.83 3.10 5.55
CA CYS A 73 -4.08 3.32 4.32
C CYS A 73 -3.74 1.95 3.70
N VAL A 74 -3.96 1.77 2.40
CA VAL A 74 -3.61 0.54 1.69
C VAL A 74 -2.78 0.92 0.48
N HIS A 75 -1.57 0.36 0.37
CA HIS A 75 -0.70 0.56 -0.78
C HIS A 75 -0.71 -0.69 -1.64
N VAL A 76 -1.22 -0.59 -2.86
CA VAL A 76 -1.25 -1.68 -3.81
C VAL A 76 -0.03 -1.53 -4.72
N GLY A 77 0.80 -2.56 -4.75
CA GLY A 77 1.92 -2.72 -5.68
C GLY A 77 1.74 -3.95 -6.54
N VAL A 78 2.68 -4.19 -7.45
CA VAL A 78 2.69 -5.38 -8.31
C VAL A 78 3.96 -6.15 -8.05
N HIS A 79 3.84 -7.46 -7.91
CA HIS A 79 4.98 -8.36 -7.94
C HIS A 79 4.80 -9.36 -9.09
N GLY A 80 5.60 -9.18 -10.14
CA GLY A 80 5.44 -9.90 -11.41
C GLY A 80 5.57 -11.43 -11.35
N LEU A 81 6.04 -11.99 -10.23
CA LEU A 81 6.20 -13.43 -10.02
C LEU A 81 5.25 -14.00 -8.97
N ALA A 82 4.48 -13.16 -8.27
CA ALA A 82 3.54 -13.63 -7.27
C ALA A 82 2.37 -14.34 -7.97
N ASP A 83 1.89 -15.44 -7.39
CA ASP A 83 0.73 -16.23 -7.79
C ASP A 83 -0.49 -15.99 -6.87
N SER A 84 -0.31 -15.13 -5.88
CA SER A 84 -1.23 -14.84 -4.79
C SER A 84 -1.08 -13.38 -4.36
N ILE A 85 -2.09 -12.85 -3.67
CA ILE A 85 -2.02 -11.55 -3.02
C ILE A 85 -1.21 -11.71 -1.73
N GLN A 86 -0.18 -10.91 -1.55
CA GLN A 86 0.64 -10.94 -0.33
C GLN A 86 0.37 -9.72 0.54
N LEU A 87 0.00 -9.96 1.80
CA LEU A 87 -0.14 -8.93 2.84
C LEU A 87 1.21 -8.74 3.52
N GLU A 88 1.82 -7.57 3.37
CA GLU A 88 3.14 -7.31 3.96
C GLU A 88 3.03 -7.00 5.46
N MET A 89 3.79 -7.72 6.28
CA MET A 89 3.81 -7.60 7.74
C MET A 89 4.78 -6.53 8.22
N CYS A 90 5.99 -6.46 7.62
CA CYS A 90 7.04 -5.52 7.98
C CYS A 90 7.47 -4.68 6.76
N GLY A 91 7.66 -3.38 6.99
CA GLY A 91 8.41 -2.50 6.10
C GLY A 91 9.79 -2.21 6.68
N HIS A 92 10.79 -2.03 5.82
CA HIS A 92 12.17 -1.82 6.25
C HIS A 92 12.64 -0.39 6.03
N ASN A 93 13.57 0.12 6.83
CA ASN A 93 14.05 1.49 6.67
C ASN A 93 15.24 1.62 5.73
N HIS A 94 16.01 0.56 5.50
CA HIS A 94 17.29 0.60 4.80
C HIS A 94 17.37 -0.40 3.66
N GLY A 95 18.27 -0.16 2.71
CA GLY A 95 18.61 -1.09 1.63
C GLY A 95 18.21 -0.61 0.24
N TYR A 96 17.71 0.62 0.13
CA TYR A 96 17.23 1.23 -1.11
C TYR A 96 18.39 1.66 -2.00
N SER A 97 18.92 0.74 -2.81
CA SER A 97 20.05 0.98 -3.72
C SER A 97 19.66 1.01 -5.20
N ARG A 98 18.47 0.52 -5.53
CA ARG A 98 17.93 0.43 -6.88
C ARG A 98 17.44 1.82 -7.36
N PRO A 99 17.79 2.24 -8.59
CA PRO A 99 17.23 3.45 -9.17
C PRO A 99 15.73 3.29 -9.43
N ASP A 100 14.98 4.35 -9.22
CA ASP A 100 13.56 4.47 -9.55
C ASP A 100 13.35 4.75 -11.04
N GLU A 101 12.10 4.97 -11.47
CA GLU A 101 11.78 5.17 -12.89
C GLU A 101 12.32 6.49 -13.47
N SER A 102 12.68 7.46 -12.62
CA SER A 102 13.39 8.67 -13.03
C SER A 102 14.90 8.46 -13.18
N GLY A 103 15.41 7.27 -12.82
CA GLY A 103 16.84 6.97 -12.73
C GLY A 103 17.48 7.43 -11.41
N SER A 104 16.69 7.95 -10.47
CA SER A 104 17.17 8.47 -9.20
C SER A 104 17.27 7.37 -8.16
N LYS A 105 18.26 7.47 -7.26
CA LYS A 105 18.39 6.55 -6.12
C LYS A 105 17.95 7.25 -4.84
N CYS A 106 17.54 6.47 -3.85
CA CYS A 106 17.39 6.97 -2.48
C CYS A 106 18.75 7.50 -2.00
N GLY A 107 18.82 8.82 -1.76
CA GLY A 107 20.10 9.50 -1.53
C GLY A 107 20.83 9.05 -0.26
N THR A 108 20.09 8.81 0.81
CA THR A 108 20.62 8.32 2.11
C THR A 108 20.67 6.80 2.19
N GLY A 109 20.06 6.09 1.23
CA GLY A 109 19.86 4.63 1.28
C GLY A 109 18.83 4.19 2.33
N CYS A 110 18.17 5.14 3.00
CA CYS A 110 17.14 4.89 4.00
C CYS A 110 15.87 5.73 3.78
N CYS A 111 14.72 5.26 4.26
CA CYS A 111 13.44 5.95 4.07
C CYS A 111 13.25 7.11 5.06
N VAL A 112 13.60 6.92 6.33
CA VAL A 112 13.50 7.96 7.36
C VAL A 112 14.79 8.00 8.16
N ASP A 113 15.47 9.14 8.13
CA ASP A 113 16.67 9.38 8.92
C ASP A 113 16.40 9.17 10.42
N GLY A 114 17.16 8.28 11.05
CA GLY A 114 16.98 7.94 12.47
C GLY A 114 15.74 7.09 12.79
N GLY A 115 15.00 6.62 11.76
CA GLY A 115 13.89 5.68 11.94
C GLY A 115 14.36 4.26 12.31
N SER A 116 13.46 3.49 12.92
CA SER A 116 13.69 2.08 13.29
C SER A 116 13.96 1.20 12.07
N GLU A 117 14.80 0.17 12.19
CA GLU A 117 15.14 -0.71 11.05
C GLU A 117 13.96 -1.39 10.37
N CYS A 118 12.96 -1.82 11.13
CA CYS A 118 11.72 -2.43 10.65
C CYS A 118 10.55 -1.84 11.45
N LEU A 119 9.43 -1.67 10.77
CA LEU A 119 8.14 -1.35 11.36
C LEU A 119 7.13 -2.41 10.92
N SER A 120 6.29 -2.86 11.84
CA SER A 120 5.23 -3.82 11.54
C SER A 120 3.85 -3.19 11.64
N THR A 121 2.92 -3.70 10.85
CA THR A 121 1.51 -3.30 10.93
C THR A 121 0.88 -3.76 12.25
N SER A 122 -0.04 -2.97 12.80
CA SER A 122 -0.85 -3.37 13.96
C SER A 122 -2.06 -4.22 13.59
N LEU A 123 -2.24 -4.55 12.31
CA LEU A 123 -3.36 -5.33 11.81
C LEU A 123 -3.12 -6.82 12.03
N ASP A 124 -4.19 -7.53 12.37
CA ASP A 124 -4.19 -8.98 12.50
C ASP A 124 -4.24 -9.62 11.09
N LEU A 125 -3.06 -9.78 10.48
CA LEU A 125 -2.94 -10.30 9.12
C LEU A 125 -3.38 -11.76 9.01
N ASP A 126 -3.19 -12.57 10.07
CA ASP A 126 -3.67 -13.95 10.12
C ASP A 126 -5.20 -14.01 10.03
N ARG A 127 -5.88 -13.15 10.79
CA ARG A 127 -7.33 -13.01 10.71
C ARG A 127 -7.78 -12.53 9.33
N LEU A 128 -7.15 -11.49 8.78
CA LEU A 128 -7.50 -10.97 7.44
C LEU A 128 -7.34 -12.05 6.36
N CYS A 129 -6.23 -12.78 6.39
CA CYS A 129 -5.98 -13.90 5.48
C CYS A 129 -7.06 -14.98 5.62
N SER A 130 -7.39 -15.37 6.86
CA SER A 130 -8.44 -16.36 7.14
C SER A 130 -9.82 -15.93 6.64
N GLU A 131 -10.19 -14.67 6.83
CA GLU A 131 -11.47 -14.11 6.38
C GLU A 131 -11.57 -14.12 4.84
N VAL A 132 -10.51 -13.68 4.13
CA VAL A 132 -10.49 -13.70 2.65
C VAL A 132 -10.57 -15.12 2.09
N MET A 133 -9.82 -16.06 2.68
CA MET A 133 -9.84 -17.46 2.27
C MET A 133 -11.22 -18.11 2.52
N THR A 134 -11.92 -17.71 3.58
CA THR A 134 -13.27 -18.21 3.90
C THR A 134 -14.35 -17.61 2.99
N ALA A 135 -14.15 -16.38 2.52
CA ALA A 135 -15.07 -15.69 1.61
C ALA A 135 -15.17 -16.33 0.20
N LYS A 136 -14.47 -17.44 -0.06
CA LYS A 136 -14.39 -18.12 -1.37
C LYS A 136 -13.95 -17.20 -2.51
N SER A 137 -13.06 -16.26 -2.19
CA SER A 137 -12.41 -15.42 -3.20
C SER A 137 -11.67 -16.29 -4.22
N PRO A 138 -11.69 -15.92 -5.52
CA PRO A 138 -10.87 -16.60 -6.53
C PRO A 138 -9.37 -16.37 -6.32
N CYS A 139 -8.99 -15.41 -5.48
CA CYS A 139 -7.60 -15.08 -5.20
C CYS A 139 -7.09 -15.80 -3.94
N LEU A 140 -5.91 -16.40 -4.05
CA LEU A 140 -5.15 -16.85 -2.89
C LEU A 140 -4.56 -15.63 -2.18
N VAL A 141 -4.58 -15.63 -0.85
CA VAL A 141 -3.94 -14.62 -0.01
C VAL A 141 -2.90 -15.30 0.88
N GLY A 142 -1.74 -14.65 1.02
CA GLY A 142 -0.69 -15.01 1.96
C GLY A 142 -0.20 -13.81 2.75
N ILE A 143 0.70 -14.08 3.70
CA ILE A 143 1.39 -13.06 4.49
C ILE A 143 2.86 -13.12 4.11
N SER A 144 3.45 -11.95 3.88
CA SER A 144 4.87 -11.77 3.60
C SER A 144 5.49 -10.90 4.70
N ASP A 145 6.70 -11.19 5.11
CA ASP A 145 7.46 -10.39 6.08
C ASP A 145 8.48 -9.45 5.43
N ASP A 146 8.61 -9.50 4.09
CA ASP A 146 9.56 -8.70 3.34
C ASP A 146 8.95 -8.16 2.03
N ALA A 147 8.58 -6.89 2.04
CA ALA A 147 8.11 -6.16 0.86
C ALA A 147 9.22 -5.85 -0.17
N GLY A 148 10.43 -6.37 0.06
CA GLY A 148 11.63 -6.15 -0.73
C GLY A 148 12.38 -4.90 -0.29
N ARG A 149 13.13 -4.27 -1.20
CA ARG A 149 13.89 -3.02 -0.95
C ARG A 149 13.79 -2.07 -2.13
N PHE A 150 12.56 -1.83 -2.55
CA PHE A 150 12.22 -0.88 -3.61
C PHE A 150 11.00 -0.04 -3.17
N LEU A 151 10.26 0.57 -4.11
CA LEU A 151 9.27 1.57 -3.73
C LEU A 151 8.04 1.03 -3.01
N CYS A 152 7.66 -0.23 -3.18
CA CYS A 152 6.59 -0.85 -2.41
C CYS A 152 6.92 -0.89 -0.91
N ASP A 153 8.14 -1.33 -0.57
CA ASP A 153 8.64 -1.31 0.81
C ASP A 153 8.85 0.13 1.31
N TYR A 154 9.37 1.02 0.46
CA TYR A 154 9.61 2.43 0.80
C TYR A 154 8.33 3.18 1.16
N ILE A 155 7.28 3.08 0.32
CA ILE A 155 5.97 3.69 0.60
C ILE A 155 5.31 3.07 1.84
N TYR A 156 5.45 1.76 2.00
CA TYR A 156 4.88 1.04 3.12
C TYR A 156 5.51 1.48 4.45
N TYR A 157 6.84 1.47 4.53
CA TYR A 157 7.58 1.92 5.70
C TYR A 157 7.28 3.38 6.02
N LYS A 158 7.24 4.27 5.02
CA LYS A 158 6.91 5.69 5.21
C LYS A 158 5.54 5.85 5.88
N SER A 159 4.53 5.15 5.38
CA SER A 159 3.18 5.19 5.92
C SER A 159 3.08 4.56 7.31
N LEU A 160 3.76 3.46 7.57
CA LEU A 160 3.84 2.88 8.93
C LEU A 160 4.48 3.86 9.92
N HIS A 161 5.53 4.57 9.51
CA HIS A 161 6.19 5.58 10.33
C HIS A 161 5.24 6.75 10.67
N LEU A 162 4.56 7.30 9.66
CA LEU A 162 3.60 8.41 9.84
C LEU A 162 2.37 7.99 10.64
N GLY A 163 1.84 6.79 10.37
CA GLY A 163 0.68 6.21 11.03
C GLY A 163 0.97 5.60 12.40
N GLN A 164 2.23 5.56 12.84
CA GLN A 164 2.67 4.90 14.07
C GLN A 164 2.19 3.43 14.15
N GLY A 165 2.30 2.71 13.03
CA GLY A 165 1.85 1.32 12.87
C GLY A 165 0.34 1.15 12.66
N ARG A 166 -0.45 2.21 12.70
CA ARG A 166 -1.90 2.14 12.50
C ARG A 166 -2.25 2.15 11.02
N GLY A 167 -3.02 1.14 10.62
CA GLY A 167 -3.75 1.13 9.36
C GLY A 167 -2.83 1.30 8.14
N THR A 168 -1.86 0.42 7.96
CA THR A 168 -1.16 0.31 6.67
C THR A 168 -1.06 -1.15 6.25
N VAL A 169 -1.52 -1.48 5.04
CA VAL A 169 -1.31 -2.78 4.40
C VAL A 169 -0.72 -2.53 3.02
N ALA A 170 0.44 -3.11 2.74
CA ALA A 170 0.93 -3.20 1.38
C ALA A 170 0.48 -4.54 0.78
N CYS A 171 -0.14 -4.48 -0.41
CA CYS A 171 -0.58 -5.65 -1.16
C CYS A 171 0.21 -5.74 -2.45
N CYS A 172 1.05 -6.77 -2.60
CA CYS A 172 1.66 -7.09 -3.88
C CYS A 172 0.69 -7.93 -4.71
N SER A 173 0.16 -7.36 -5.80
CA SER A 173 -0.75 -8.06 -6.70
C SER A 173 -0.02 -8.86 -7.77
N CYS A 174 -0.63 -10.00 -8.08
CA CYS A 174 -0.24 -10.96 -9.09
C CYS A 174 -0.78 -10.53 -10.48
N PRO A 175 0.02 -10.56 -11.57
CA PRO A 175 -0.47 -10.26 -12.91
C PRO A 175 -1.47 -11.29 -13.47
N THR A 176 -1.46 -12.53 -12.96
CA THR A 176 -2.35 -13.62 -13.43
C THR A 176 -3.68 -13.70 -12.69
N CYS A 177 -3.87 -12.89 -11.64
CA CYS A 177 -5.20 -12.61 -11.09
C CYS A 177 -5.92 -11.63 -12.04
N GLY A 178 -6.29 -12.14 -13.22
CA GLY A 178 -6.94 -11.34 -14.25
C GLY A 178 -8.26 -10.74 -13.75
N PHE A 179 -8.43 -9.44 -13.99
CA PHE A 179 -9.77 -8.84 -14.13
C PHE A 179 -10.34 -9.32 -15.48
N THR A 180 -10.85 -10.55 -15.51
CA THR A 180 -11.67 -11.10 -16.60
C THR A 180 -12.88 -11.79 -16.02
#